data_AF-A0A821J2Q9-F1
#
_entry.id   AF-A0A821J2Q9-F1
#
_cell.length_a   1.000
_cell.length_b   1.000
_cell.length_c   1.000
_cell.angle_alpha   90.00
_cell.angle_beta   90.00
_cell.angle_gamma   90.00
#
_symmetry.space_group_name_H-M   'P 1'
#
loop_
_entity.id
_entity.type
_entity.pdbx_description
1 polymer ?
#
loop_
_entity_poly.entity_id
_entity_poly.type
_entity_poly.pdbx_seq_one_letter_code
_entity_poly.pdbx_strand_id
1 'polypeptide(L)'
;NCSTILLNTPEFHAELTNLLISEGNKESLETLSNLLLPITKLDATACKGPVLPVNDIRGIDSRSYAKNERYLRCKLASLHRVIDLYGWNCGTCSNHASIRVNNSADQFLIKPIGLAFHEITGSSLIKIDSNGSIIDAGSTTFGVNALSFSLYSFVYKHRPDINCIIHVQTPAATAVSAMKCGLLSLSQESLVCGKATTHSIDIDLTTNRLSLDANVQQSTAKILILPNYGILACGSTVEEAWHITFNLILA
;
A
#
# COMPACT_ATOMS: atom_id res chain seq x y z
N ASN A 1 0.66 -0.76 27.91
CA ASN A 1 0.66 -0.54 29.37
C ASN A 1 0.94 0.90 29.83
N CYS A 2 1.40 1.84 28.98
CA CYS A 2 1.49 3.26 29.37
C CYS A 2 0.11 3.97 29.47
N SER A 3 -0.88 3.50 28.72
CA SER A 3 -2.21 4.13 28.66
C SER A 3 -2.98 4.04 29.98
N THR A 4 -2.77 2.98 30.75
CA THR A 4 -3.44 2.75 32.04
C THR A 4 -2.86 3.61 33.17
N ILE A 5 -1.62 4.07 33.03
CA ILE A 5 -0.93 4.88 34.04
C ILE A 5 -1.40 6.35 33.95
N LEU A 6 -1.61 6.86 32.73
CA LEU A 6 -2.10 8.21 32.46
C LEU A 6 -3.55 8.44 32.95
N LEU A 7 -4.39 7.41 32.92
CA LEU A 7 -5.79 7.51 33.36
C LEU A 7 -5.97 7.56 34.88
N ASN A 8 -4.93 7.22 35.65
CA ASN A 8 -4.99 7.12 37.12
C ASN A 8 -4.25 8.25 37.84
N THR A 9 -3.82 9.29 37.11
CA THR A 9 -3.12 10.44 37.69
C THR A 9 -4.14 11.43 38.29
N PRO A 10 -3.82 12.04 39.44
CA PRO A 10 -4.70 13.00 40.10
C PRO A 10 -4.94 14.26 39.25
N GLU A 11 -3.99 14.62 38.38
CA GLU A 11 -4.10 15.75 37.46
C GLU A 11 -5.21 15.52 36.41
N PHE A 12 -5.29 14.30 35.86
CA PHE A 12 -6.32 13.92 34.89
C PHE A 12 -7.71 13.93 35.53
N HIS A 13 -7.81 13.41 36.76
CA HIS A 13 -9.07 13.44 37.50
C HIS A 13 -9.54 14.87 37.83
N ALA A 14 -8.62 15.78 38.16
CA ALA A 14 -8.96 17.18 38.42
C ALA A 14 -9.48 17.89 37.15
N GLU A 15 -8.87 17.63 35.99
CA GLU A 15 -9.28 18.20 34.71
C GLU A 15 -10.65 17.64 34.25
N LEU A 16 -10.87 16.34 34.45
CA LEU A 16 -12.14 15.67 34.14
C LEU A 16 -13.27 16.15 35.05
N THR A 17 -12.98 16.44 36.33
CA THR A 17 -13.96 17.00 37.26
C THR A 17 -14.33 18.44 36.89
N ASN A 18 -13.36 19.25 36.48
CA ASN A 18 -13.61 20.61 35.99
C ASN A 18 -14.45 20.64 34.70
N LEU A 19 -14.24 19.68 33.80
CA LEU A 19 -15.00 19.55 32.54
C LEU A 19 -16.44 19.07 32.76
N LEU A 20 -16.70 18.25 33.78
CA LEU A 20 -18.06 17.79 34.13
C LEU A 20 -18.89 18.87 34.84
N ILE A 21 -18.24 19.80 35.55
CA ILE A 21 -18.91 20.90 36.26
C ILE A 21 -19.29 22.04 35.30
N SER A 22 -18.57 22.21 34.18
CA SER A 22 -19.01 23.13 33.12
C SER A 22 -20.09 22.47 32.25
N GLU A 23 -21.36 22.72 32.57
CA GLU A 23 -22.50 22.13 31.86
C GLU A 23 -22.45 22.34 30.33
N GLY A 24 -22.58 21.23 29.60
CA GLY A 24 -23.50 21.15 28.46
C GLY A 24 -23.04 21.63 27.08
N ASN A 25 -21.75 21.73 26.78
CA ASN A 25 -21.30 22.06 25.42
C ASN A 25 -20.76 20.83 24.68
N LYS A 26 -21.22 20.56 23.45
CA LYS A 26 -20.81 19.40 22.64
C LYS A 26 -19.29 19.28 22.48
N GLU A 27 -18.58 20.40 22.53
CA GLU A 27 -17.13 20.47 22.43
C GLU A 27 -16.39 19.78 23.60
N SER A 28 -16.94 19.83 24.83
CA SER A 28 -16.29 19.17 25.97
C SER A 28 -16.44 17.65 25.92
N LEU A 29 -17.53 17.14 25.33
CA LEU A 29 -17.73 15.71 25.06
C LEU A 29 -16.80 15.19 23.96
N GLU A 30 -16.57 15.96 22.89
CA GLU A 30 -15.59 15.59 21.86
C GLU A 30 -14.16 15.60 22.42
N THR A 31 -13.84 16.57 23.28
CA THR A 31 -12.53 16.65 23.93
C THR A 31 -12.30 15.46 24.86
N LEU A 32 -13.30 15.07 25.66
CA LEU A 32 -13.24 13.87 26.51
C LEU A 32 -13.16 12.58 25.68
N SER A 33 -13.87 12.50 24.55
CA SER A 33 -13.75 11.38 23.60
C SER A 33 -12.32 11.27 23.05
N ASN A 34 -11.69 12.39 22.71
CA ASN A 34 -10.32 12.42 22.19
C ASN A 34 -9.27 12.04 23.25
N LEU A 35 -9.55 12.32 24.53
CA LEU A 35 -8.65 12.02 25.65
C LEU A 35 -8.72 10.55 26.09
N LEU A 36 -9.90 9.93 25.99
CA LEU A 36 -10.17 8.56 26.43
C LEU A 36 -9.87 7.50 25.36
N LEU A 37 -9.76 7.89 24.08
CA LEU A 37 -9.42 6.98 23.00
C LEU A 37 -7.89 6.83 22.88
N PRO A 38 -7.37 5.60 22.71
CA PRO A 38 -5.95 5.38 22.54
C PRO A 38 -5.42 6.21 21.36
N ILE A 39 -4.24 6.81 21.55
CA ILE A 39 -3.51 7.65 20.58
C ILE A 39 -3.12 6.82 19.36
N THR A 40 -4.10 6.49 18.55
CA THR A 40 -3.99 6.10 17.16
C THR A 40 -5.13 6.84 16.51
N LYS A 41 -4.82 8.01 15.95
CA LYS A 41 -5.72 8.66 15.01
C LYS A 41 -5.94 7.68 13.85
N LEU A 42 -6.95 6.83 14.00
CA LEU A 42 -7.75 6.37 12.90
C LEU A 42 -8.65 7.56 12.53
N ASP A 43 -8.07 8.64 12.01
CA ASP A 43 -8.81 9.60 11.19
C ASP A 43 -9.08 8.89 9.85
N ALA A 44 -9.85 7.80 9.94
CA ALA A 44 -10.68 7.37 8.85
C ALA A 44 -11.71 8.48 8.70
N THR A 45 -11.37 9.47 7.88
CA THR A 45 -12.36 10.15 7.06
C THR A 45 -13.02 9.07 6.20
N ALA A 46 -13.85 8.25 6.84
CA ALA A 46 -14.72 7.30 6.18
C ALA A 46 -15.56 8.13 5.23
N CYS A 47 -15.25 8.03 3.93
CA CYS A 47 -16.02 8.67 2.89
C CYS A 47 -17.48 8.32 3.14
N LYS A 48 -18.31 9.32 3.47
CA LYS A 48 -19.77 9.19 3.61
C LYS A 48 -20.46 8.93 2.25
N GLY A 49 -19.79 8.21 1.35
CA GLY A 49 -20.26 7.81 0.03
C GLY A 49 -20.71 6.35 0.03
N PRO A 50 -21.38 5.91 -1.05
CA PRO A 50 -21.77 4.52 -1.20
C PRO A 50 -20.55 3.60 -1.17
N VAL A 51 -20.61 2.55 -0.36
CA VAL A 51 -19.54 1.54 -0.28
C VAL A 51 -19.54 0.75 -1.60
N LEU A 52 -18.55 1.01 -2.46
CA LEU A 52 -18.36 0.24 -3.68
C LEU A 52 -17.88 -1.17 -3.33
N PRO A 53 -18.58 -2.23 -3.77
CA PRO A 53 -18.19 -3.60 -3.46
C PRO A 53 -16.88 -3.96 -4.17
N VAL A 54 -15.96 -4.57 -3.43
CA VAL A 54 -14.69 -5.06 -4.01
C VAL A 54 -14.94 -6.20 -5.00
N ASN A 55 -15.93 -7.06 -4.71
CA ASN A 55 -16.33 -8.17 -5.56
C ASN A 55 -17.59 -7.82 -6.37
N ASP A 56 -17.40 -6.92 -7.34
CA ASP A 56 -18.42 -6.41 -8.25
C ASP A 56 -18.54 -7.23 -9.55
N ILE A 57 -17.55 -8.05 -9.89
CA ILE A 57 -17.59 -8.94 -11.06
C ILE A 57 -18.66 -10.03 -10.88
N ARG A 58 -19.82 -9.87 -11.53
CA ARG A 58 -20.97 -10.81 -11.46
C ARG A 58 -21.60 -11.02 -12.83
N GLY A 59 -22.46 -12.02 -12.97
CA GLY A 59 -23.27 -12.21 -14.17
C GLY A 59 -22.46 -12.42 -15.45
N ILE A 60 -22.75 -11.64 -16.49
CA ILE A 60 -22.11 -11.74 -17.81
C ILE A 60 -20.61 -11.41 -17.73
N ASP A 61 -20.22 -10.40 -16.95
CA ASP A 61 -18.81 -10.01 -16.76
C ASP A 61 -17.97 -11.10 -16.08
N SER A 62 -18.63 -11.97 -15.31
CA SER A 62 -17.96 -13.11 -14.68
C SER A 62 -17.47 -14.17 -15.68
N ARG A 63 -18.03 -14.19 -16.90
CA ARG A 63 -17.59 -15.07 -18.00
C ARG A 63 -16.42 -14.48 -18.79
N SER A 64 -16.22 -13.16 -18.72
CA SER A 64 -15.14 -12.45 -19.42
C SER A 64 -13.77 -12.74 -18.82
N TYR A 65 -13.72 -13.20 -17.56
CA TYR A 65 -12.48 -13.46 -16.82
C TYR A 65 -12.31 -14.93 -16.46
N ALA A 66 -11.08 -15.42 -16.57
CA ALA A 66 -10.73 -16.71 -16.00
C ALA A 66 -10.95 -16.70 -14.48
N LYS A 67 -11.35 -17.85 -13.89
CA LYS A 67 -11.65 -17.97 -12.46
C LYS A 67 -10.50 -17.47 -11.56
N ASN A 68 -9.26 -17.77 -11.94
CA ASN A 68 -8.07 -17.31 -11.23
C ASN A 68 -7.87 -15.79 -11.34
N GLU A 69 -8.00 -15.23 -12.55
CA GLU A 69 -7.88 -13.78 -12.77
C GLU A 69 -8.92 -13.00 -11.95
N ARG A 70 -10.18 -13.47 -11.93
CA ARG A 70 -11.24 -12.84 -11.13
C ARG A 70 -10.89 -12.82 -9.64
N TYR A 71 -10.35 -13.93 -9.13
CA TYR A 71 -9.92 -14.03 -7.74
C TYR A 71 -8.77 -13.06 -7.43
N LEU A 72 -7.76 -12.97 -8.30
CA LEU A 72 -6.64 -12.04 -8.14
C LEU A 72 -7.07 -10.57 -8.23
N ARG A 73 -8.00 -10.23 -9.14
CA ARG A 73 -8.61 -8.90 -9.22
C ARG A 73 -9.28 -8.50 -7.91
N CYS A 74 -10.14 -9.37 -7.38
CA CYS A 74 -10.79 -9.13 -6.09
C CYS A 74 -9.77 -9.00 -4.95
N LYS A 75 -8.73 -9.84 -4.95
CA LYS A 75 -7.67 -9.81 -3.93
C LYS A 75 -6.86 -8.51 -3.98
N LEU A 76 -6.47 -8.06 -5.18
CA LEU A 76 -5.77 -6.79 -5.36
C LEU A 76 -6.64 -5.60 -4.96
N ALA A 77 -7.91 -5.61 -5.35
CA ALA A 77 -8.83 -4.55 -4.98
C ALA A 77 -9.02 -4.50 -3.45
N SER A 78 -9.16 -5.65 -2.78
CA SER A 78 -9.15 -5.73 -1.31
C SER A 78 -7.87 -5.15 -0.72
N LEU A 79 -6.70 -5.50 -1.26
CA LEU A 79 -5.41 -4.98 -0.79
C LEU A 79 -5.37 -3.45 -0.84
N HIS A 80 -5.85 -2.84 -1.93
CA HIS A 80 -5.93 -1.38 -2.03
C HIS A 80 -6.85 -0.79 -0.96
N ARG A 81 -8.00 -1.40 -0.68
CA ARG A 81 -8.88 -0.96 0.42
C ARG A 81 -8.20 -1.05 1.78
N VAL A 82 -7.46 -2.12 2.04
CA VAL A 82 -6.74 -2.29 3.30
C VAL A 82 -5.62 -1.23 3.42
N ILE A 83 -4.85 -0.98 2.37
CA ILE A 83 -3.84 0.10 2.34
C ILE A 83 -4.47 1.47 2.67
N ASP A 84 -5.66 1.74 2.12
CA ASP A 84 -6.42 2.96 2.38
C ASP A 84 -6.89 3.05 3.85
N LEU A 85 -7.38 1.94 4.41
CA LEU A 85 -7.81 1.86 5.81
C LEU A 85 -6.67 2.12 6.81
N TYR A 86 -5.43 1.72 6.47
CA TYR A 86 -4.25 2.02 7.28
C TYR A 86 -3.68 3.43 7.04
N GLY A 87 -4.27 4.22 6.13
CA GLY A 87 -3.84 5.60 5.85
C GLY A 87 -2.46 5.69 5.20
N TRP A 88 -1.98 4.60 4.58
CA TRP A 88 -0.66 4.61 3.93
C TRP A 88 -0.67 5.34 2.60
N ASN A 89 -1.85 5.69 2.08
CA ASN A 89 -2.11 6.45 0.86
C ASN A 89 -1.62 7.93 0.93
N CYS A 90 -0.36 8.15 1.30
CA CYS A 90 0.22 9.50 1.29
C CYS A 90 0.34 10.01 -0.16
N GLY A 91 -0.62 10.85 -0.54
CA GLY A 91 -0.71 11.45 -1.88
C GLY A 91 -1.46 10.55 -2.88
N THR A 92 -2.26 11.17 -3.74
CA THR A 92 -3.17 10.51 -4.69
C THR A 92 -2.48 9.58 -5.70
N CYS A 93 -1.16 9.67 -5.88
CA CYS A 93 -0.46 9.15 -7.06
C CYS A 93 0.69 8.16 -6.80
N SER A 94 1.08 7.91 -5.55
CA SER A 94 2.44 7.41 -5.26
C SER A 94 2.52 5.92 -4.87
N ASN A 95 1.65 5.46 -3.97
CA ASN A 95 1.60 4.03 -3.69
C ASN A 95 0.92 3.29 -4.83
N HIS A 96 1.45 2.13 -5.19
CA HIS A 96 0.82 1.21 -6.15
C HIS A 96 1.08 -0.22 -5.71
N ALA A 97 0.06 -1.06 -5.84
CA ALA A 97 0.23 -2.50 -5.76
C ALA A 97 -0.02 -3.12 -7.13
N SER A 98 0.81 -4.09 -7.49
CA SER A 98 0.65 -4.87 -8.72
C SER A 98 0.68 -6.36 -8.40
N ILE A 99 -0.02 -7.14 -9.21
CA ILE A 99 -0.02 -8.61 -9.14
C ILE A 99 0.21 -9.19 -10.52
N ARG A 100 1.03 -10.22 -10.60
CA ARG A 100 1.15 -11.08 -11.78
C ARG A 100 0.01 -12.09 -11.83
N VAL A 101 -0.71 -12.13 -12.96
CA VAL A 101 -1.85 -13.05 -13.19
C VAL A 101 -1.38 -14.39 -13.72
N ASN A 102 -0.44 -14.36 -14.66
CA ASN A 102 0.05 -15.53 -15.36
C ASN A 102 1.56 -15.42 -15.58
N ASN A 103 2.30 -16.37 -15.01
CA ASN A 103 3.77 -16.43 -15.11
C ASN A 103 4.27 -16.77 -16.51
N SER A 104 3.47 -17.45 -17.33
CA SER A 104 3.88 -17.82 -18.69
C SER A 104 3.60 -16.73 -19.72
N ALA A 105 2.72 -15.78 -19.41
CA ALA A 105 2.28 -14.75 -20.34
C ALA A 105 2.68 -13.33 -19.91
N ASP A 106 3.43 -13.19 -18.81
CA ASP A 106 3.84 -11.91 -18.21
C ASP A 106 2.72 -10.86 -18.18
N GLN A 107 1.56 -11.29 -17.68
CA GLN A 107 0.38 -10.42 -17.54
C GLN A 107 0.26 -9.93 -16.10
N PHE A 108 0.00 -8.64 -15.94
CA PHE A 108 -0.06 -7.97 -14.64
C PHE A 108 -1.38 -7.22 -14.46
N LEU A 109 -1.85 -7.15 -13.22
CA LEU A 109 -2.95 -6.30 -12.80
C LEU A 109 -2.41 -5.10 -12.05
N ILE A 110 -2.92 -3.93 -12.40
CA ILE A 110 -2.56 -2.67 -11.77
C ILE A 110 -3.80 -1.79 -11.56
N LYS A 111 -3.69 -0.91 -10.57
CA LYS A 111 -4.63 0.17 -10.35
C LYS A 111 -4.55 1.20 -11.50
N PRO A 112 -5.69 1.65 -12.05
CA PRO A 112 -5.73 2.76 -12.99
C PRO A 112 -5.25 4.07 -12.35
N ILE A 113 -4.65 4.93 -13.15
CA ILE A 113 -4.27 6.28 -12.73
C ILE A 113 -5.53 7.15 -12.55
N GLY A 114 -5.57 7.94 -11.48
CA GLY A 114 -6.67 8.88 -11.21
C GLY A 114 -7.77 8.37 -10.27
N LEU A 115 -7.89 7.05 -10.05
CA LEU A 115 -8.79 6.53 -9.01
C LEU A 115 -8.15 6.59 -7.62
N ALA A 116 -8.95 6.86 -6.59
CA ALA A 116 -8.53 6.70 -5.20
C ALA A 116 -8.52 5.22 -4.80
N PHE A 117 -7.81 4.87 -3.73
CA PHE A 117 -7.69 3.47 -3.28
C PHE A 117 -9.04 2.89 -2.80
N HIS A 118 -9.89 3.70 -2.15
CA HIS A 118 -11.25 3.31 -1.77
C HIS A 118 -12.22 3.17 -2.94
N GLU A 119 -11.87 3.64 -4.14
CA GLU A 119 -12.71 3.52 -5.33
C GLU A 119 -12.41 2.25 -6.13
N ILE A 120 -11.29 1.58 -5.83
CA ILE A 120 -10.86 0.40 -6.58
C ILE A 120 -11.80 -0.77 -6.34
N THR A 121 -12.23 -1.41 -7.42
CA THR A 121 -13.03 -2.63 -7.44
C THR A 121 -12.34 -3.71 -8.27
N GLY A 122 -12.87 -4.94 -8.26
CA GLY A 122 -12.33 -6.03 -9.06
C GLY A 122 -12.42 -5.74 -10.56
N SER A 123 -13.54 -5.17 -11.03
CA SER A 123 -13.70 -4.82 -12.45
C SER A 123 -12.89 -3.61 -12.86
N SER A 124 -12.59 -2.67 -11.93
CA SER A 124 -11.89 -1.43 -12.26
C SER A 124 -10.38 -1.60 -12.51
N LEU A 125 -9.82 -2.77 -12.21
CA LEU A 125 -8.41 -3.05 -12.41
C LEU A 125 -8.08 -3.27 -13.88
N ILE A 126 -6.90 -2.77 -14.28
CA ILE A 126 -6.40 -2.87 -15.64
C ILE A 126 -5.43 -4.05 -15.71
N LYS A 127 -5.57 -4.87 -16.75
CA LYS A 127 -4.62 -5.90 -17.12
C LYS A 127 -3.70 -5.40 -18.22
N ILE A 128 -2.40 -5.54 -17.99
CA ILE A 128 -1.33 -5.08 -18.88
C ILE A 128 -0.30 -6.16 -19.13
N ASP A 129 0.39 -6.06 -20.26
CA ASP A 129 1.56 -6.89 -20.60
C ASP A 129 2.83 -6.31 -19.96
N SER A 130 3.90 -7.12 -19.93
CA SER A 130 5.29 -6.75 -19.61
C SER A 130 5.77 -5.44 -20.23
N ASN A 131 5.32 -5.13 -21.45
CA ASN A 131 5.68 -3.90 -22.17
C ASN A 131 4.87 -2.65 -21.73
N GLY A 132 3.87 -2.82 -20.87
CA GLY A 132 3.00 -1.74 -20.40
C GLY A 132 1.78 -1.48 -21.30
N SER A 133 1.58 -2.29 -22.33
CA SER A 133 0.40 -2.23 -23.20
C SER A 133 -0.83 -2.79 -22.48
N ILE A 134 -1.96 -2.10 -22.62
CA ILE A 134 -3.23 -2.51 -22.00
C ILE A 134 -3.82 -3.68 -22.80
N ILE A 135 -3.99 -4.82 -22.13
CA ILE A 135 -4.66 -6.01 -22.67
C ILE A 135 -6.16 -5.93 -22.39
N ASP A 136 -6.51 -5.49 -21.19
CA ASP A 136 -7.89 -5.26 -20.78
C ASP A 136 -7.97 -4.07 -19.82
N ALA A 137 -8.79 -3.08 -20.17
CA ALA A 137 -9.02 -1.87 -19.38
C ALA A 137 -10.00 -2.08 -18.21
N GLY A 138 -10.63 -3.26 -18.13
CA GLY A 138 -11.68 -3.53 -17.17
C GLY A 138 -12.90 -2.64 -17.41
N SER A 139 -13.53 -2.18 -16.33
CA SER A 139 -14.69 -1.29 -16.39
C SER A 139 -14.32 0.21 -16.46
N THR A 140 -13.04 0.55 -16.60
CA THR A 140 -12.56 1.94 -16.55
C THR A 140 -12.02 2.41 -17.90
N THR A 141 -12.13 3.71 -18.15
CA THR A 141 -11.51 4.39 -19.29
C THR A 141 -10.18 5.07 -18.91
N PHE A 142 -9.73 4.88 -17.68
CA PHE A 142 -8.51 5.47 -17.16
C PHE A 142 -7.26 4.74 -17.67
N GLY A 143 -6.13 5.45 -17.69
CA GLY A 143 -4.86 4.90 -18.13
C GLY A 143 -4.07 4.20 -17.03
N VAL A 144 -2.85 3.80 -17.36
CA VAL A 144 -1.86 3.26 -16.43
C VAL A 144 -0.73 4.26 -16.24
N ASN A 145 -0.18 4.35 -15.03
CA ASN A 145 1.06 5.08 -14.80
C ASN A 145 2.24 4.29 -15.39
N ALA A 146 2.63 4.64 -16.62
CA ALA A 146 3.71 3.96 -17.35
C ALA A 146 5.05 3.98 -16.60
N LEU A 147 5.34 5.06 -15.88
CA LEU A 147 6.59 5.25 -15.16
C LEU A 147 6.68 4.28 -13.97
N SER A 148 5.64 4.22 -13.13
CA SER A 148 5.55 3.26 -12.03
C SER A 148 5.54 1.82 -12.53
N PHE A 149 4.84 1.54 -13.65
CA PHE A 149 4.80 0.19 -14.18
C PHE A 149 6.13 -0.26 -14.78
N SER A 150 6.91 0.62 -15.42
CA SER A 150 8.24 0.29 -15.95
C SER A 150 9.16 -0.26 -14.84
N LEU A 151 9.09 0.33 -13.65
CA LEU A 151 9.81 -0.13 -12.46
C LEU A 151 9.39 -1.55 -12.05
N TYR A 152 8.08 -1.83 -11.98
CA TYR A 152 7.59 -3.16 -11.62
C TYR A 152 7.89 -4.20 -12.70
N SER A 153 7.75 -3.84 -13.97
CA SER A 153 8.10 -4.67 -15.11
C SER A 153 9.57 -5.08 -15.05
N PHE A 154 10.47 -4.14 -14.71
CA PHE A 154 11.89 -4.46 -14.51
C PHE A 154 12.11 -5.49 -13.41
N VAL A 155 11.47 -5.31 -12.25
CA VAL A 155 11.58 -6.26 -11.12
C VAL A 155 11.03 -7.63 -11.52
N TYR A 156 9.81 -7.67 -12.06
CA TYR A 156 9.15 -8.91 -12.50
C TYR A 156 9.98 -9.68 -13.53
N LYS A 157 10.61 -8.99 -14.49
CA LYS A 157 11.45 -9.61 -15.51
C LYS A 157 12.69 -10.29 -14.92
N HIS A 158 13.34 -9.67 -13.95
CA HIS A 158 14.56 -10.22 -13.34
C HIS A 158 14.29 -11.17 -12.17
N ARG A 159 13.09 -11.12 -11.59
CA ARG A 159 12.68 -11.88 -10.41
C ARG A 159 11.35 -12.62 -10.69
N PRO A 160 11.41 -13.76 -11.38
CA PRO A 160 10.21 -14.55 -11.68
C PRO A 160 9.55 -15.16 -10.44
N ASP A 161 10.25 -15.20 -9.30
CA ASP A 161 9.73 -15.65 -8.01
C ASP A 161 8.73 -14.68 -7.36
N ILE A 162 8.72 -13.41 -7.80
CA ILE A 162 7.84 -12.36 -7.27
C ILE A 162 6.56 -12.32 -8.10
N ASN A 163 5.41 -12.42 -7.43
CA ASN A 163 4.09 -12.30 -8.06
C ASN A 163 3.30 -11.09 -7.56
N CYS A 164 3.71 -10.45 -6.47
CA CYS A 164 3.09 -9.24 -5.97
C CYS A 164 4.15 -8.24 -5.51
N ILE A 165 3.97 -6.99 -5.90
CA ILE A 165 4.81 -5.86 -5.48
C ILE A 165 3.90 -4.80 -4.88
N ILE A 166 4.24 -4.35 -3.68
CA ILE A 166 3.61 -3.21 -3.00
C ILE A 166 4.67 -2.12 -2.88
N HIS A 167 4.43 -1.00 -3.56
CA HIS A 167 5.27 0.18 -3.47
C HIS A 167 4.75 1.13 -2.39
N VAL A 168 5.64 1.45 -1.46
CA VAL A 168 5.34 2.19 -0.25
C VAL A 168 6.17 3.47 -0.23
N GLN A 169 5.49 4.61 -0.22
CA GLN A 169 6.06 5.95 -0.17
C GLN A 169 5.53 6.77 1.01
N THR A 170 5.18 6.10 2.11
CA THR A 170 4.87 6.79 3.37
C THR A 170 6.06 7.65 3.82
N PRO A 171 5.86 8.75 4.56
CA PRO A 171 6.95 9.63 5.02
C PRO A 171 8.08 8.89 5.73
N ALA A 172 7.76 7.91 6.58
CA ALA A 172 8.74 7.08 7.27
C ALA A 172 9.55 6.21 6.28
N ALA A 173 8.88 5.47 5.40
CA ALA A 173 9.55 4.66 4.38
C ALA A 173 10.44 5.51 3.46
N THR A 174 9.97 6.68 3.04
CA THR A 174 10.75 7.60 2.20
C THR A 174 11.96 8.16 2.96
N ALA A 175 11.80 8.52 4.24
CA ALA A 175 12.92 8.96 5.08
C ALA A 175 13.98 7.87 5.23
N VAL A 176 13.58 6.63 5.55
CA VAL A 176 14.50 5.48 5.63
C VAL A 176 15.18 5.22 4.30
N SER A 177 14.46 5.35 3.18
CA SER A 177 15.04 5.19 1.84
C SER A 177 16.12 6.22 1.52
N ALA A 178 16.03 7.43 2.09
CA ALA A 178 17.02 8.50 1.90
C ALA A 178 18.26 8.31 2.80
N MET A 179 18.19 7.46 3.83
CA MET A 179 19.31 7.22 4.74
C MET A 179 20.34 6.26 4.13
N LYS A 180 21.63 6.54 4.33
CA LYS A 180 22.73 5.67 3.87
C LYS A 180 22.69 4.26 4.48
N CYS A 181 22.16 4.13 5.69
CA CYS A 181 22.06 2.84 6.39
C CYS A 181 20.85 2.00 5.94
N GLY A 182 19.89 2.58 5.21
CA GLY A 182 18.64 1.91 4.84
C GLY A 182 17.86 1.38 6.06
N LEU A 183 17.17 0.25 5.87
CA LEU A 183 16.43 -0.44 6.92
C LEU A 183 17.39 -1.23 7.82
N LEU A 184 17.50 -0.81 9.08
CA LEU A 184 18.32 -1.49 10.09
C LEU A 184 17.46 -2.49 10.89
N SER A 185 18.06 -3.64 11.23
CA SER A 185 17.40 -4.65 12.07
C SER A 185 17.45 -4.28 13.56
N LEU A 186 16.74 -3.23 13.96
CA LEU A 186 16.72 -2.70 15.34
C LEU A 186 15.54 -3.20 16.18
N SER A 187 14.44 -3.56 15.53
CA SER A 187 13.18 -4.01 16.13
C SER A 187 12.85 -5.45 15.71
N GLN A 188 11.94 -6.12 16.43
CA GLN A 188 11.51 -7.47 16.07
C GLN A 188 10.86 -7.49 14.68
N GLU A 189 10.12 -6.43 14.35
CA GLU A 189 9.41 -6.22 13.09
C GLU A 189 10.41 -6.05 11.93
N SER A 190 11.49 -5.29 12.15
CA SER A 190 12.58 -5.15 11.17
C SER A 190 13.36 -6.45 10.94
N LEU A 191 13.40 -7.35 11.93
CA LEU A 191 14.03 -8.67 11.78
C LEU A 191 13.16 -9.62 10.94
N VAL A 192 11.83 -9.57 11.11
CA VAL A 192 10.87 -10.35 10.31
C VAL A 192 10.92 -9.96 8.83
N CYS A 193 11.13 -8.67 8.56
CA CYS A 193 11.36 -8.13 7.22
C CYS A 193 12.58 -8.75 6.53
N GLY A 194 13.56 -9.23 7.30
CA GLY A 194 14.75 -9.90 6.81
C GLY A 194 15.71 -8.96 6.09
N LYS A 195 16.44 -9.49 5.11
CA LYS A 195 17.45 -8.74 4.35
C LYS A 195 16.77 -7.74 3.41
N ALA A 196 17.15 -6.47 3.50
CA ALA A 196 16.83 -5.44 2.52
C ALA A 196 18.03 -5.16 1.61
N THR A 197 17.78 -4.85 0.33
CA THR A 197 18.82 -4.43 -0.61
C THR A 197 18.49 -3.07 -1.20
N THR A 198 19.51 -2.22 -1.33
CA THR A 198 19.36 -0.88 -1.89
C THR A 198 19.70 -0.91 -3.38
N HIS A 199 18.83 -0.33 -4.19
CA HIS A 199 18.94 -0.32 -5.65
C HIS A 199 18.78 1.09 -6.17
N SER A 200 19.77 1.56 -6.92
CA SER A 200 19.72 2.88 -7.56
C SER A 200 18.70 2.86 -8.69
N ILE A 201 17.89 3.91 -8.78
CA ILE A 201 16.95 4.11 -9.89
C ILE A 201 17.65 4.94 -10.96
N ASP A 202 17.53 4.49 -12.21
CA ASP A 202 17.81 5.32 -13.38
C ASP A 202 16.50 5.76 -14.04
N ILE A 203 16.35 7.07 -14.23
CA ILE A 203 15.13 7.71 -14.74
C ILE A 203 15.42 8.25 -16.13
N ASP A 204 14.92 7.56 -17.15
CA ASP A 204 14.93 8.10 -18.51
C ASP A 204 13.64 8.89 -18.76
N LEU A 205 13.74 10.22 -18.61
CA LEU A 205 12.64 11.15 -18.87
C LEU A 205 12.23 11.22 -20.34
N THR A 206 13.11 10.82 -21.28
CA THR A 206 12.79 10.85 -22.71
C THR A 206 11.85 9.72 -23.11
N THR A 207 12.01 8.56 -22.49
CA THR A 207 11.16 7.38 -22.72
C THR A 207 10.12 7.15 -21.62
N ASN A 208 10.12 7.98 -20.57
CA ASN A 208 9.30 7.81 -19.35
C ASN A 208 9.47 6.43 -18.71
N ARG A 209 10.69 5.89 -18.74
CA ARG A 209 11.00 4.56 -18.20
C ARG A 209 11.86 4.67 -16.96
N LEU A 210 11.49 3.90 -15.95
CA LEU A 210 12.32 3.61 -14.81
C LEU A 210 12.98 2.26 -15.00
N SER A 211 14.27 2.20 -14.70
CA SER A 211 15.02 0.95 -14.58
C SER A 211 15.80 0.93 -13.26
N LEU A 212 16.06 -0.28 -12.79
CA LEU A 212 16.92 -0.50 -11.64
C LEU A 212 18.26 -1.05 -12.12
N ASP A 213 19.24 -1.06 -11.23
CA ASP A 213 20.52 -1.68 -11.49
C ASP A 213 20.40 -3.20 -11.70
N ALA A 214 21.33 -3.77 -12.48
CA ALA A 214 21.33 -5.20 -12.81
C ALA A 214 21.45 -6.12 -11.58
N ASN A 215 21.85 -5.58 -10.42
CA ASN A 215 22.00 -6.31 -9.17
C ASN A 215 20.65 -6.81 -8.62
N VAL A 216 19.51 -6.28 -9.08
CA VAL A 216 18.18 -6.76 -8.67
C VAL A 216 18.03 -8.27 -8.92
N GLN A 217 18.59 -8.81 -10.00
CA GLN A 217 18.53 -10.24 -10.30
C GLN A 217 19.27 -11.11 -9.26
N GLN A 218 20.35 -10.57 -8.70
CA GLN A 218 21.19 -11.28 -7.73
C GLN A 218 20.64 -11.17 -6.30
N SER A 219 19.77 -10.19 -6.04
CA SER A 219 19.17 -10.01 -4.73
C SER A 219 18.08 -11.05 -4.47
N THR A 220 18.20 -11.79 -3.37
CA THR A 220 17.12 -12.63 -2.83
C THR A 220 16.25 -11.90 -1.81
N ALA A 221 16.51 -10.60 -1.59
CA ALA A 221 15.75 -9.78 -0.67
C ALA A 221 14.31 -9.59 -1.16
N LYS A 222 13.38 -9.56 -0.22
CA LYS A 222 11.98 -9.22 -0.49
C LYS A 222 11.74 -7.72 -0.40
N ILE A 223 12.64 -6.98 0.25
CA ILE A 223 12.57 -5.53 0.40
C ILE A 223 13.65 -4.91 -0.47
N LEU A 224 13.22 -4.10 -1.44
CA LEU A 224 14.11 -3.32 -2.29
C LEU A 224 13.94 -1.85 -1.91
N ILE A 225 15.00 -1.26 -1.37
CA ILE A 225 15.05 0.15 -0.98
C ILE A 225 15.48 0.96 -2.19
N LEU A 226 14.69 1.98 -2.53
CA LEU A 226 14.95 2.88 -3.64
C LEU A 226 15.36 4.25 -3.10
N PRO A 227 16.64 4.64 -3.18
CA PRO A 227 17.13 5.86 -2.57
C PRO A 227 16.33 7.09 -2.95
N ASN A 228 15.86 7.83 -1.95
CA ASN A 228 15.07 9.06 -2.09
C ASN A 228 13.73 8.89 -2.84
N TYR A 229 13.27 7.67 -3.06
CA TYR A 229 12.03 7.40 -3.79
C TYR A 229 11.02 6.64 -2.92
N GLY A 230 11.44 5.58 -2.25
CA GLY A 230 10.56 4.77 -1.42
C GLY A 230 11.07 3.34 -1.26
N ILE A 231 10.16 2.43 -0.91
CA ILE A 231 10.50 1.02 -0.67
C ILE A 231 9.53 0.13 -1.44
N LEU A 232 10.06 -0.88 -2.13
CA LEU A 232 9.29 -1.95 -2.76
C LEU A 232 9.31 -3.17 -1.84
N ALA A 233 8.14 -3.58 -1.38
CA ALA A 233 7.92 -4.86 -0.72
C ALA A 233 7.42 -5.87 -1.75
N CYS A 234 8.14 -6.98 -1.88
CA CYS A 234 7.89 -8.01 -2.87
C CYS A 234 7.47 -9.31 -2.20
N GLY A 235 6.53 -10.04 -2.79
CA GLY A 235 6.08 -11.35 -2.32
C GLY A 235 5.78 -12.32 -3.46
N SER A 236 5.89 -13.62 -3.19
CA SER A 236 5.41 -14.68 -4.08
C SER A 236 3.88 -14.78 -4.06
N THR A 237 3.26 -14.27 -3.00
CA THR A 237 1.81 -14.13 -2.82
C THR A 237 1.47 -12.72 -2.34
N VAL A 238 0.20 -12.35 -2.43
CA VAL A 238 -0.28 -11.04 -1.94
C VAL A 238 -0.17 -10.97 -0.42
N GLU A 239 -0.45 -12.08 0.25
CA GLU A 239 -0.41 -12.22 1.69
C GLU A 239 1.02 -12.04 2.21
N GLU A 240 2.00 -12.63 1.54
CA GLU A 240 3.42 -12.45 1.86
C GLU A 240 3.85 -10.99 1.65
N ALA A 241 3.50 -10.39 0.50
CA ALA A 241 3.82 -8.99 0.22
C ALA A 241 3.21 -8.07 1.27
N TRP A 242 1.94 -8.28 1.62
CA TRP A 242 1.25 -7.53 2.67
C TRP A 242 1.91 -7.69 4.04
N HIS A 243 2.25 -8.93 4.43
CA HIS A 243 2.89 -9.20 5.70
C HIS A 243 4.24 -8.46 5.83
N ILE A 244 5.03 -8.46 4.76
CA ILE A 244 6.32 -7.75 4.73
C ILE A 244 6.09 -6.24 4.79
N THR A 245 5.15 -5.70 4.00
CA THR A 245 4.81 -4.27 4.05
C THR A 245 4.33 -3.83 5.43
N PHE A 246 3.49 -4.63 6.07
CA PHE A 246 2.94 -4.30 7.39
C PHE A 246 4.03 -4.23 8.46
N ASN A 247 4.92 -5.22 8.50
CA ASN A 247 6.06 -5.19 9.43
C ASN A 247 7.05 -4.06 9.08
N LEU A 248 7.25 -3.76 7.79
CA LEU A 248 8.11 -2.67 7.35
C LEU A 248 7.64 -1.30 7.86
N ILE A 249 6.33 -1.06 7.89
CA ILE A 249 5.77 0.21 8.39
C ILE A 249 5.81 0.30 9.91
N LEU A 250 5.72 -0.84 10.61
CA LEU A 250 5.83 -0.89 12.06
C LEU A 250 7.27 -0.77 12.59
N ALA A 251 8.25 -1.17 11.77
CA ALA A 251 9.67 -1.17 12.08
C ALA A 251 10.27 0.24 12.22
#